data_AF-A0AAJ1KP81-F1
#
_entry.id   AF-A0AAJ1KP81-F1
#
_cell.length_a   1.000
_cell.length_b   1.000
_cell.length_c   1.000
_cell.angle_alpha   90.00
_cell.angle_beta   90.00
_cell.angle_gamma   90.00
#
_symmetry.space_group_name_H-M   'P 1'
#
loop_
_entity.id
_entity.type
_entity.pdbx_description
1 polymer ?
#
loop_
_entity_poly.entity_id
_entity_poly.type
_entity_poly.pdbx_seq_one_letter_code
_entity_poly.pdbx_strand_id
1 'polypeptide(L)'
;DVKLAVGVERLDYTKGILDRFHALNELFKRQPEWIGKLVFLQIAAPSRGTLPAYKLLHDECHRYAEELNRRYGSEGYRPVI
;
A
#
# COMPACT_ATOMS: atom_id res chain seq x y z
N ASP A 1 -6.13 8.31 -18.43
CA ASP A 1 -6.32 6.94 -17.92
C ASP A 1 -5.51 6.70 -16.67
N VAL A 2 -6.16 6.14 -15.64
CA VAL A 2 -5.49 5.67 -14.42
C VAL A 2 -5.15 4.19 -14.61
N LYS A 3 -3.92 3.79 -14.27
CA LYS A 3 -3.48 2.40 -14.23
C LYS A 3 -3.78 1.83 -12.85
N LEU A 4 -4.24 0.59 -12.82
CA LEU A 4 -4.49 -0.16 -11.59
C LEU A 4 -3.43 -1.23 -11.45
N ALA A 5 -2.64 -1.16 -10.39
CA ALA A 5 -1.78 -2.23 -9.92
C ALA A 5 -2.47 -2.95 -8.77
N VAL A 6 -2.37 -4.28 -8.72
CA VAL A 6 -3.15 -5.11 -7.79
C VAL A 6 -2.24 -6.09 -7.06
N GLY A 7 -2.31 -6.09 -5.73
CA GLY A 7 -1.74 -7.12 -4.87
C GLY A 7 -2.86 -7.90 -4.17
N VAL A 8 -2.84 -9.24 -4.25
CA VAL A 8 -3.82 -10.12 -3.58
C VAL A 8 -3.10 -11.24 -2.86
N GLU A 9 -3.15 -11.24 -1.53
CA GLU A 9 -2.59 -12.32 -0.70
C GLU A 9 -3.12 -12.31 0.74
N ARG A 10 -2.59 -13.20 1.57
CA ARG A 10 -2.80 -13.15 3.01
C ARG A 10 -1.87 -12.12 3.65
N LEU A 11 -2.35 -11.44 4.68
CA LEU A 11 -1.54 -10.55 5.51
C LEU A 11 -0.51 -11.37 6.30
N ASP A 12 0.68 -11.54 5.74
CA ASP A 12 1.73 -12.42 6.26
C ASP A 12 3.09 -11.77 6.00
N TYR A 13 4.00 -11.81 6.97
CA TYR A 13 5.28 -11.09 6.90
C TYR A 13 6.20 -11.62 5.79
N THR A 14 5.94 -12.82 5.28
CA THR A 14 6.68 -13.39 4.13
C THR A 14 6.29 -12.79 2.78
N LYS A 15 5.27 -11.92 2.76
CA LYS A 15 4.65 -11.42 1.53
C LYS A 15 5.18 -10.08 1.06
N GLY A 16 5.93 -9.35 1.89
CA GLY A 16 6.53 -8.08 1.51
C GLY A 16 5.50 -7.04 1.04
N ILE A 17 4.36 -6.95 1.72
CA ILE A 17 3.34 -5.91 1.44
C ILE A 17 3.92 -4.52 1.76
N LEU A 18 4.63 -4.40 2.89
CA LEU A 18 5.26 -3.14 3.29
C LEU A 18 6.36 -2.71 2.31
N ASP A 19 7.16 -3.65 1.82
CA ASP A 19 8.18 -3.40 0.80
C ASP A 19 7.58 -2.87 -0.51
N ARG A 20 6.40 -3.35 -0.90
CA ARG A 20 5.67 -2.82 -2.06
C ARG A 20 5.19 -1.39 -1.85
N PHE A 21 4.75 -1.04 -0.66
CA PHE A 21 4.44 0.35 -0.35
C PHE A 21 5.70 1.23 -0.39
N HIS A 22 6.84 0.73 0.07
CA HIS A 22 8.11 1.46 -0.06
C HIS A 22 8.52 1.64 -1.53
N ALA A 23 8.34 0.60 -2.35
CA ALA A 23 8.58 0.70 -3.79
C ALA A 23 7.65 1.72 -4.46
N LEU A 24 6.38 1.77 -4.06
CA LEU A 24 5.42 2.76 -4.56
C LEU A 24 5.82 4.19 -4.17
N ASN A 25 6.26 4.40 -2.93
CA ASN A 25 6.79 5.68 -2.48
C ASN A 25 8.02 6.10 -3.31
N GLU A 26 8.96 5.19 -3.54
CA GLU A 26 10.15 5.45 -4.34
C GLU A 26 9.81 5.73 -5.81
N LEU A 27 8.82 5.03 -6.37
CA LEU A 27 8.29 5.33 -7.70
C LEU A 27 7.79 6.77 -7.78
N PHE A 28 6.93 7.20 -6.85
CA PHE A 28 6.39 8.56 -6.87
C PHE A 28 7.45 9.64 -6.61
N LYS A 29 8.49 9.36 -5.83
CA LYS A 29 9.62 10.30 -5.66
C LYS A 29 10.45 10.46 -6.93
N ARG A 30 10.74 9.34 -7.61
CA ARG A 30 11.65 9.31 -8.78
C ARG A 30 10.94 9.67 -10.07
N GLN A 31 9.66 9.35 -10.17
CA GLN A 31 8.80 9.52 -11.34
C GLN A 31 7.45 10.12 -10.90
N PRO A 32 7.43 11.42 -10.52
CA PRO A 32 6.21 12.09 -10.04
C PRO A 32 5.09 12.13 -11.09
N GLU A 33 5.38 11.91 -12.37
CA GLU A 33 4.41 11.83 -13.45
C GLU A 33 3.37 10.69 -13.28
N TRP A 34 3.63 9.72 -12.39
CA TRP A 34 2.70 8.66 -12.02
C TRP A 34 1.68 9.06 -10.95
N ILE A 35 1.91 10.15 -10.22
CA ILE A 35 0.95 10.66 -9.24
C ILE A 35 -0.32 11.09 -9.99
N GLY A 36 -1.48 10.59 -9.54
CA GLY A 36 -2.77 10.78 -10.21
C GLY A 36 -3.00 9.85 -11.40
N LYS A 37 -2.02 9.00 -11.77
CA LYS A 37 -2.12 8.07 -12.90
C LYS A 37 -1.94 6.60 -12.52
N LEU A 38 -1.57 6.29 -11.28
CA LEU A 38 -1.43 4.94 -10.77
C LEU A 38 -2.17 4.80 -9.44
N VAL A 39 -2.99 3.76 -9.31
CA VAL A 39 -3.60 3.32 -8.06
C VAL A 39 -3.10 1.91 -7.75
N PHE A 40 -2.74 1.66 -6.50
CA PHE A 40 -2.35 0.36 -5.99
C PHE A 40 -3.44 -0.20 -5.07
N LEU A 41 -4.16 -1.22 -5.54
CA LEU A 41 -5.15 -1.96 -4.76
C LEU A 41 -4.48 -3.13 -4.05
N GLN A 42 -4.43 -3.10 -2.71
CA GLN A 42 -3.88 -4.17 -1.90
C GLN A 42 -4.98 -4.91 -1.13
N ILE A 43 -5.37 -6.08 -1.62
CA ILE A 43 -6.26 -6.99 -0.93
C ILE A 43 -5.42 -7.91 -0.05
N ALA A 44 -5.49 -7.70 1.27
CA ALA A 44 -4.78 -8.51 2.26
C ALA A 44 -5.78 -9.28 3.14
N ALA A 45 -6.00 -10.56 2.85
CA ALA A 45 -6.88 -11.42 3.65
C ALA A 45 -6.29 -11.62 5.07
N PRO A 46 -7.08 -11.50 6.15
CA PRO A 46 -6.58 -11.70 7.51
C PRO A 46 -5.88 -13.06 7.67
N SER A 47 -4.75 -13.06 8.37
CA SER A 47 -4.02 -14.28 8.72
C SER A 47 -3.55 -14.19 10.16
N ARG A 48 -3.73 -15.28 10.93
CA ARG A 48 -3.18 -15.47 12.30
C ARG A 48 -3.23 -14.21 13.19
N GLY A 49 -4.34 -13.47 13.17
CA GLY A 49 -4.46 -12.13 13.77
C GLY A 49 -4.30 -12.05 15.29
N THR A 50 -4.28 -13.19 15.99
CA THR A 50 -4.01 -13.26 17.43
C THR A 50 -2.51 -13.21 17.76
N LEU A 51 -1.63 -13.44 16.78
CA LEU A 51 -0.19 -13.38 16.97
C LEU A 51 0.29 -11.92 16.92
N PRO A 52 1.08 -11.44 17.91
CA PRO A 52 1.54 -10.06 17.95
C PRO A 52 2.23 -9.57 16.67
N ALA A 53 3.05 -10.43 16.03
CA ALA A 53 3.75 -10.09 14.79
C ALA A 53 2.80 -9.78 13.63
N TYR A 54 1.66 -10.48 13.53
CA TYR A 54 0.68 -10.26 12.46
C TYR A 54 -0.12 -8.98 12.71
N LYS A 55 -0.41 -8.66 13.97
CA LYS A 55 -1.01 -7.38 14.35
C LYS A 55 -0.08 -6.21 14.05
N LEU A 56 1.20 -6.32 14.40
CA LEU A 56 2.19 -5.28 14.10
C LEU A 56 2.30 -5.05 12.58
N LEU A 57 2.38 -6.12 11.80
CA LEU A 57 2.41 -6.01 10.33
C LEU A 57 1.15 -5.33 9.79
N HIS A 58 -0.03 -5.69 10.30
CA HIS A 58 -1.29 -5.05 9.94
C HIS A 58 -1.24 -3.54 10.17
N ASP A 59 -0.89 -3.15 11.40
CA ASP A 59 -0.90 -1.76 11.85
C ASP A 59 0.15 -0.94 11.07
N GLU A 60 1.31 -1.52 10.77
CA GLU A 60 2.35 -0.88 9.98
C GLU A 60 1.95 -0.69 8.51
N CYS A 61 1.38 -1.72 7.90
CA CYS A 61 0.85 -1.62 6.53
C CYS A 61 -0.23 -0.55 6.44
N HIS A 62 -1.18 -0.54 7.37
CA HIS A 62 -2.27 0.43 7.39
C HIS A 62 -1.76 1.86 7.61
N ARG A 63 -0.88 2.05 8.60
CA ARG A 63 -0.24 3.35 8.87
C ARG A 63 0.47 3.89 7.64
N TYR A 64 1.23 3.05 6.94
CA TYR A 64 2.01 3.48 5.81
C TYR A 64 1.17 3.72 4.55
N ALA A 65 0.14 2.92 4.31
CA ALA A 65 -0.86 3.19 3.26
C ALA A 65 -1.52 4.57 3.47
N GLU A 66 -1.93 4.89 4.71
CA GLU A 66 -2.49 6.20 5.03
C GLU A 66 -1.48 7.34 4.90
N GLU A 67 -0.20 7.10 5.19
CA GLU A 67 0.88 8.06 4.93
C GLU A 67 1.03 8.39 3.45
N LEU A 68 1.05 7.36 2.58
CA LEU A 68 1.09 7.55 1.13
C LEU A 68 -0.14 8.27 0.61
N ASN A 69 -1.33 7.90 1.12
CA ASN A 69 -2.58 8.55 0.76
C ASN A 69 -2.61 10.03 1.16
N ARG A 70 -2.09 10.40 2.34
CA ARG A 70 -1.97 11.81 2.73
C ARG A 70 -0.93 12.57 1.91
N ARG A 71 0.19 11.91 1.58
CA ARG A 71 1.32 12.55 0.90
C ARG A 71 1.08 12.80 -0.58
N TYR A 72 0.44 11.86 -1.26
CA TYR A 72 0.28 11.87 -2.71
C TYR A 72 -1.17 11.92 -3.18
N GLY A 73 -2.13 11.73 -2.29
CA GLY A 73 -3.55 11.81 -2.61
C GLY A 73 -4.04 13.23 -2.84
N SER A 74 -5.16 13.35 -3.52
CA SER A 74 -5.90 14.59 -3.76
C SER A 74 -7.40 14.31 -3.76
N GLU A 75 -8.23 15.32 -3.98
CA GLU A 75 -9.66 15.12 -4.16
C GLU A 75 -9.91 14.12 -5.31
N GLY A 76 -10.69 13.07 -5.04
CA GLY A 76 -10.98 12.00 -6.00
C GLY A 76 -9.84 11.02 -6.31
N TYR A 77 -8.67 11.13 -5.67
CA TYR A 77 -7.52 10.26 -5.91
C TYR A 77 -6.88 9.77 -4.60
N ARG A 78 -6.88 8.44 -4.41
CA ARG A 78 -6.11 7.76 -3.36
C ARG A 78 -5.13 6.78 -4.03
N PRO A 79 -3.81 6.95 -3.84
CA PRO A 79 -2.81 6.07 -4.45
C PRO A 79 -2.85 4.63 -3.92
N VAL A 80 -3.32 4.40 -2.69
CA VAL A 80 -3.43 3.06 -2.09
C VAL A 80 -4.87 2.82 -1.64
N ILE A 81 -5.44 1.71 -2.12
CA ILE A 81 -6.78 1.23 -1.77
C ILE A 81 -6.67 -0.13 -1.09
#